data_AF-A0A2J8XFA2-F1
#
_entry.id   AF-A0A2J8XFA2-F1
#
_cell.length_a   1.000
_cell.length_b   1.000
_cell.length_c   1.000
_cell.angle_alpha   90.00
_cell.angle_beta   90.00
_cell.angle_gamma   90.00
#
_symmetry.space_group_name_H-M   'P 1'
#
loop_
_entity.id
_entity.type
_entity.pdbx_description
1 polymer ?
#
loop_
_entity_poly.entity_id
_entity_poly.type
_entity_poly.pdbx_seq_one_letter_code
_entity_poly.pdbx_strand_id
1 'polypeptide(L)'
;MGEAEKFHYIYSCDLDINVQLKIGSLEGKREQKSYKAVLEDPMLKFSGLYQETCSDLYVTCQVFAEGKPLALPVRTSYKAFSTRWNWNEWLKLPVKYPDLPRNAQVALTIWDVYGPGKAVPVGGTTVSLFGKYGMFRQGMHDLKVWPNVEADGSEPTKTPGRTSSTLSEDQMSRLAKLTKAHRQGHMVKVDWLDRLTFREIEMINE
;
A
#
# COMPACT_ATOMS: atom_id res chain seq x y z
N MET A 1 35.60 -5.27 9.22
CA MET A 1 35.41 -3.88 9.66
C MET A 1 34.62 -3.21 8.55
N GLY A 2 33.29 -3.21 8.64
CA GLY A 2 32.42 -2.69 7.57
C GLY A 2 32.57 -1.17 7.49
N GLU A 3 32.71 -0.64 6.29
CA GLU A 3 32.64 0.81 6.06
C GLU A 3 31.35 1.35 6.69
N ALA A 4 31.48 2.39 7.53
CA ALA A 4 30.32 3.06 8.07
C ALA A 4 29.50 3.63 6.89
N GLU A 5 28.28 3.14 6.69
CA GLU A 5 27.39 3.65 5.66
C GLU A 5 27.23 5.16 5.83
N LYS A 6 27.77 5.93 4.87
CA LYS A 6 27.69 7.38 4.88
C LYS A 6 26.34 7.80 4.29
N PHE A 7 25.43 8.19 5.15
CA PHE A 7 24.15 8.76 4.74
C PHE A 7 24.31 10.24 4.37
N HIS A 8 23.83 10.61 3.19
CA HIS A 8 23.73 12.01 2.75
C HIS A 8 22.29 12.49 2.90
N TYR A 9 22.12 13.66 3.50
CA TYR A 9 20.81 14.28 3.69
C TYR A 9 20.67 15.49 2.77
N ILE A 10 19.48 15.66 2.20
CA ILE A 10 19.13 16.76 1.31
C ILE A 10 17.81 17.34 1.81
N TYR A 11 17.69 18.67 1.83
CA TYR A 11 16.44 19.33 2.20
C TYR A 11 15.41 19.17 1.10
N SER A 12 14.14 19.04 1.48
CA SER A 12 13.04 18.91 0.52
C SER A 12 12.95 20.11 -0.44
N CYS A 13 13.33 21.31 0.01
CA CYS A 13 13.34 22.53 -0.80
C CYS A 13 14.38 22.51 -1.94
N ASP A 14 15.45 21.73 -1.79
CA ASP A 14 16.55 21.69 -2.78
C ASP A 14 16.28 20.65 -3.89
N LEU A 15 15.16 19.94 -3.82
CA LEU A 15 14.87 18.76 -4.62
C LEU A 15 13.71 19.02 -5.59
N ASP A 16 13.98 19.70 -6.70
CA ASP A 16 12.97 20.10 -7.71
C ASP A 16 12.53 18.94 -8.63
N ILE A 17 12.07 17.84 -8.04
CA ILE A 17 11.51 16.70 -8.75
C ILE A 17 10.14 16.32 -8.18
N ASN A 18 9.34 15.62 -8.98
CA ASN A 18 8.06 15.10 -8.52
C ASN A 18 8.25 13.91 -7.60
N VAL A 19 7.36 13.76 -6.63
CA VAL A 19 7.31 12.59 -5.77
C VAL A 19 6.89 11.38 -6.59
N GLN A 20 7.59 10.27 -6.40
CA GLN A 20 7.33 9.01 -7.08
C GLN A 20 7.09 7.92 -6.03
N LEU A 21 6.07 7.12 -6.27
CA LEU A 21 5.72 5.99 -5.41
C LEU A 21 5.61 4.74 -6.27
N LYS A 22 6.16 3.64 -5.79
CA LYS A 22 6.05 2.35 -6.45
C LYS A 22 4.96 1.52 -5.81
N ILE A 23 3.95 1.16 -6.59
CA ILE A 23 2.90 0.22 -6.15
C ILE A 23 3.44 -1.20 -6.37
N GLY A 24 3.59 -1.95 -5.28
CA GLY A 24 4.13 -3.31 -5.27
C GLY A 24 3.04 -4.35 -5.53
N SER A 25 2.78 -5.17 -4.51
CA SER A 25 1.77 -6.20 -4.51
C SER A 25 0.65 -5.93 -3.50
N LEU A 26 -0.50 -6.56 -3.71
CA LEU A 26 -1.59 -6.68 -2.74
C LEU A 26 -1.68 -8.15 -2.34
N GLU A 27 -1.73 -8.38 -1.04
CA GLU A 27 -1.91 -9.70 -0.43
C GLU A 27 -3.20 -9.71 0.40
N GLY A 28 -3.87 -10.85 0.43
CA GLY A 28 -5.12 -11.04 1.16
C GLY A 28 -6.15 -11.84 0.35
N LYS A 29 -7.18 -12.30 1.06
CA LYS A 29 -8.31 -13.03 0.46
C LYS A 29 -9.50 -12.09 0.35
N ARG A 30 -10.13 -12.04 -0.83
CA ARG A 30 -11.45 -11.40 -0.99
C ARG A 30 -12.52 -12.47 -0.81
N GLU A 31 -13.38 -12.29 0.18
CA GLU A 31 -14.54 -13.17 0.34
C GLU A 31 -15.50 -12.98 -0.84
N GLN A 32 -15.87 -14.09 -1.48
CA GLN A 32 -16.91 -14.09 -2.50
C GLN A 32 -18.26 -13.78 -1.84
N LYS A 33 -18.98 -12.80 -2.39
CA LYS A 33 -20.31 -12.46 -1.89
C LYS A 33 -21.28 -13.62 -2.12
N SER A 34 -22.24 -13.78 -1.20
CA SER A 34 -23.21 -14.87 -1.26
C SER A 34 -24.06 -14.80 -2.54
N TYR A 35 -24.57 -15.96 -2.98
CA TYR A 35 -25.41 -16.06 -4.19
C TYR A 35 -26.68 -15.20 -4.09
N LYS A 36 -27.20 -14.96 -2.87
CA LYS A 36 -28.32 -14.04 -2.64
C LYS A 36 -27.99 -12.60 -3.06
N ALA A 37 -26.77 -12.14 -2.77
CA ALA A 37 -26.32 -10.82 -3.20
C ALA A 37 -26.27 -10.72 -4.73
N VAL A 38 -25.84 -11.77 -5.43
CA VAL A 38 -25.82 -11.84 -6.91
C VAL A 38 -27.21 -11.77 -7.52
N LEU A 39 -28.21 -12.35 -6.84
CA LEU A 39 -29.60 -12.29 -7.26
C LEU A 39 -30.18 -10.89 -7.09
N GLU A 40 -29.77 -10.17 -6.04
CA GLU A 40 -30.18 -8.78 -5.77
C GLU A 40 -29.47 -7.77 -6.68
N ASP A 41 -28.19 -7.97 -6.97
CA ASP A 41 -27.40 -7.14 -7.89
C ASP A 41 -26.77 -8.01 -9.00
N PRO A 42 -27.43 -8.14 -10.16
CA PRO A 42 -26.91 -8.91 -11.29
C PRO A 42 -25.54 -8.43 -11.79
N MET A 43 -25.16 -7.19 -11.50
CA MET A 43 -23.88 -6.61 -11.91
C MET A 43 -22.70 -7.23 -11.15
N LEU A 44 -22.96 -7.87 -10.00
CA LEU A 44 -21.96 -8.65 -9.25
C LEU A 44 -21.29 -9.71 -10.10
N LYS A 45 -22.03 -10.32 -11.04
CA LYS A 45 -21.49 -11.36 -11.93
C LYS A 45 -20.31 -10.87 -12.78
N PHE A 46 -20.23 -9.56 -13.02
CA PHE A 46 -19.16 -8.93 -13.80
C PHE A 46 -18.03 -8.37 -12.93
N SER A 47 -18.18 -8.37 -11.60
CA SER A 47 -17.07 -8.08 -10.69
C SER A 47 -16.06 -9.21 -10.75
N GLY A 48 -14.77 -8.87 -10.61
CA GLY A 48 -13.69 -9.85 -10.55
C GLY A 48 -13.77 -10.81 -9.35
N LEU A 49 -14.81 -10.72 -8.50
CA LEU A 49 -15.13 -11.71 -7.46
C LEU A 49 -15.67 -13.04 -8.03
N TYR A 50 -16.27 -13.03 -9.23
CA TYR A 50 -16.85 -14.21 -9.87
C TYR A 50 -16.08 -14.69 -11.10
N GLN A 51 -14.96 -14.07 -11.41
CA GLN A 51 -14.00 -14.61 -12.37
C GLN A 51 -13.27 -15.80 -11.74
N GLU A 52 -12.95 -16.82 -12.55
CA GLU A 52 -12.11 -17.95 -12.12
C GLU A 52 -10.66 -17.52 -11.83
N THR A 53 -10.26 -16.33 -12.34
CA THR A 53 -8.95 -15.69 -12.16
C THR A 53 -8.98 -14.54 -11.14
N CYS A 54 -7.81 -13.99 -10.79
CA CYS A 54 -7.73 -12.79 -9.95
C CYS A 54 -8.53 -11.62 -10.55
N SER A 55 -9.18 -10.82 -9.68
CA SER A 55 -9.92 -9.63 -10.08
C SER A 55 -9.01 -8.58 -10.74
N ASP A 56 -9.50 -7.90 -11.77
CA ASP A 56 -8.84 -6.75 -12.39
C ASP A 56 -8.94 -5.50 -11.50
N LEU A 57 -7.89 -5.29 -10.69
CA LEU A 57 -7.82 -4.20 -9.73
C LEU A 57 -6.93 -3.06 -10.21
N TYR A 58 -7.29 -1.83 -9.88
CA TYR A 58 -6.41 -0.67 -10.05
C TYR A 58 -6.32 0.14 -8.76
N VAL A 59 -5.21 0.84 -8.58
CA VAL A 59 -4.96 1.65 -7.38
C VAL A 59 -4.96 3.12 -7.78
N THR A 60 -5.70 3.94 -7.04
CA THR A 60 -5.60 5.40 -7.11
C THR A 60 -4.80 5.92 -5.92
N CYS A 61 -3.90 6.85 -6.19
CA CYS A 61 -3.01 7.47 -5.24
C CYS A 61 -3.24 8.99 -5.24
N GLN A 62 -3.48 9.56 -4.06
CA GLN A 62 -3.68 11.00 -3.92
C GLN A 62 -2.99 11.52 -2.65
N VAL A 63 -2.37 12.69 -2.75
CA VAL A 63 -1.68 13.33 -1.64
C VAL A 63 -2.59 14.33 -0.97
N PHE A 64 -2.63 14.29 0.36
CA PHE A 64 -3.41 15.15 1.23
C PHE A 64 -2.52 15.82 2.27
N ALA A 65 -2.94 16.98 2.75
CA ALA A 65 -2.44 17.61 3.97
C ALA A 65 -3.61 18.27 4.70
N GLU A 66 -3.72 18.06 6.01
CA GLU A 66 -4.81 18.61 6.84
C GLU A 66 -6.22 18.29 6.29
N GLY A 67 -6.42 17.09 5.74
CA GLY A 67 -7.71 16.71 5.13
C GLY A 67 -7.96 17.29 3.73
N LYS A 68 -7.07 18.12 3.19
CA LYS A 68 -7.24 18.75 1.88
C LYS A 68 -6.34 18.09 0.83
N PRO A 69 -6.86 17.79 -0.37
CA PRO A 69 -6.05 17.22 -1.44
C PRO A 69 -5.06 18.28 -1.96
N LEU A 70 -3.77 17.92 -1.98
CA LEU A 70 -2.71 18.77 -2.54
C LEU A 70 -2.55 18.59 -4.05
N ALA A 71 -2.96 17.43 -4.56
CA ALA A 71 -2.75 17.05 -5.94
C ALA A 71 -3.94 16.25 -6.49
N LEU A 72 -4.04 16.18 -7.82
CA LEU A 72 -5.02 15.31 -8.48
C LEU A 72 -4.69 13.83 -8.24
N PRO A 73 -5.71 12.96 -8.16
CA PRO A 73 -5.49 11.53 -8.01
C PRO A 73 -4.82 10.96 -9.27
N VAL A 74 -3.81 10.11 -9.06
CA VAL A 74 -3.12 9.35 -10.11
C VAL A 74 -3.51 7.89 -9.97
N ARG A 75 -3.76 7.19 -11.08
CA ARG A 75 -4.10 5.77 -11.07
C ARG A 75 -3.02 4.92 -11.73
N THR A 76 -2.94 3.66 -11.29
CA THR A 76 -2.16 2.63 -11.99
C THR A 76 -2.72 2.34 -13.37
N SER A 77 -1.86 1.87 -14.25
CA SER A 77 -2.22 1.35 -15.56
C SER A 77 -3.03 0.05 -15.41
N TYR A 78 -3.84 -0.27 -16.41
CA TYR A 78 -4.53 -1.56 -16.45
C TYR A 78 -3.53 -2.71 -16.58
N LYS A 79 -3.73 -3.77 -15.80
CA LYS A 79 -2.97 -5.00 -15.86
C LYS A 79 -3.90 -6.17 -15.55
N ALA A 80 -3.91 -7.18 -16.42
CA ALA A 80 -4.61 -8.43 -16.15
C ALA A 80 -3.80 -9.26 -15.15
N PHE A 81 -4.46 -9.72 -14.07
CA PHE A 81 -3.83 -10.54 -13.04
C PHE A 81 -4.23 -12.01 -13.21
N SER A 82 -3.26 -12.92 -13.11
CA SER A 82 -3.53 -14.36 -13.16
C SER A 82 -3.62 -14.96 -11.77
N THR A 83 -2.52 -14.90 -11.00
CA THR A 83 -2.36 -15.60 -9.72
C THR A 83 -2.16 -14.68 -8.53
N ARG A 84 -1.58 -13.49 -8.73
CA ARG A 84 -1.27 -12.53 -7.67
C ARG A 84 -1.45 -11.10 -8.18
N TRP A 85 -1.92 -10.21 -7.32
CA TRP A 85 -1.98 -8.78 -7.60
C TRP A 85 -0.59 -8.17 -7.41
N ASN A 86 0.16 -8.06 -8.50
CA ASN A 86 1.48 -7.43 -8.52
C ASN A 86 1.53 -6.38 -9.63
N TRP A 87 1.43 -5.09 -9.28
CA TRP A 87 1.52 -3.99 -10.24
C TRP A 87 2.98 -3.77 -10.66
N ASN A 88 3.87 -3.62 -9.67
CA ASN A 88 5.28 -3.26 -9.86
C ASN A 88 5.45 -1.96 -10.69
N GLU A 89 4.56 -1.00 -10.48
CA GLU A 89 4.44 0.22 -11.28
C GLU A 89 4.88 1.46 -10.49
N TRP A 90 5.68 2.32 -11.13
CA TRP A 90 6.02 3.63 -10.59
C TRP A 90 4.96 4.66 -10.98
N LEU A 91 4.30 5.24 -9.98
CA LEU A 91 3.40 6.37 -10.15
C LEU A 91 4.15 7.67 -9.88
N LYS A 92 4.16 8.57 -10.86
CA LYS A 92 4.65 9.93 -10.72
C LYS A 92 3.49 10.83 -10.28
N LEU A 93 3.57 11.37 -9.08
CA LEU A 93 2.55 12.25 -8.54
C LEU A 93 2.71 13.68 -9.08
N PRO A 94 1.61 14.44 -9.26
CA PRO A 94 1.68 15.84 -9.69
C PRO A 94 1.96 16.77 -8.50
N VAL A 95 2.92 16.41 -7.65
CA VAL A 95 3.40 17.22 -6.52
C VAL A 95 4.92 17.06 -6.40
N LYS A 96 5.62 18.16 -6.15
CA LYS A 96 7.07 18.17 -5.98
C LYS A 96 7.44 18.03 -4.50
N TYR A 97 8.68 17.63 -4.22
CA TYR A 97 9.16 17.53 -2.84
C TYR A 97 9.17 18.86 -2.06
N PRO A 98 9.49 20.03 -2.65
CA PRO A 98 9.44 21.32 -1.95
C PRO A 98 8.02 21.71 -1.51
N ASP A 99 7.00 21.25 -2.25
CA ASP A 99 5.60 21.60 -2.02
C ASP A 99 4.94 20.72 -0.95
N LEU A 100 5.64 19.69 -0.45
CA LEU A 100 5.08 18.77 0.53
C LEU A 100 5.25 19.32 1.96
N PRO A 101 4.15 19.61 2.69
CA PRO A 101 4.21 19.95 4.10
C PRO A 101 4.57 18.72 4.94
N ARG A 102 5.06 18.94 6.16
CA ARG A 102 5.51 17.87 7.07
C ARG A 102 4.42 16.86 7.44
N ASN A 103 3.17 17.28 7.48
CA ASN A 103 2.01 16.44 7.74
C ASN A 103 1.41 15.83 6.46
N ALA A 104 2.07 15.94 5.31
CA ALA A 104 1.57 15.33 4.08
C ALA A 104 1.39 13.82 4.24
N GLN A 105 0.25 13.33 3.79
CA GLN A 105 -0.13 11.93 3.77
C GLN A 105 -0.52 11.52 2.36
N VAL A 106 -0.32 10.25 2.04
CA VAL A 106 -0.78 9.67 0.79
C VAL A 106 -1.89 8.67 1.09
N ALA A 107 -3.02 8.88 0.43
CA ALA A 107 -4.18 8.01 0.45
C ALA A 107 -4.16 7.13 -0.81
N LEU A 108 -4.25 5.82 -0.60
CA LEU A 108 -4.22 4.79 -1.63
C LEU A 108 -5.52 4.00 -1.57
N THR A 109 -6.32 4.08 -2.62
CA THR A 109 -7.58 3.34 -2.72
C THR A 109 -7.49 2.31 -3.84
N ILE A 110 -7.84 1.08 -3.51
CA ILE A 110 -7.86 -0.06 -4.42
C ILE A 110 -9.30 -0.20 -4.93
N TRP A 111 -9.46 -0.26 -6.24
CA TRP A 111 -10.75 -0.28 -6.90
C TRP A 111 -10.93 -1.57 -7.70
N ASP A 112 -12.15 -2.09 -7.64
CA ASP A 112 -12.64 -3.17 -8.49
C ASP A 112 -13.57 -2.60 -9.55
N VAL A 113 -13.41 -3.06 -10.78
CA VAL A 113 -14.27 -2.66 -11.90
C VAL A 113 -15.57 -3.45 -11.81
N TYR A 114 -16.62 -2.79 -11.36
CA TYR A 114 -17.93 -3.40 -11.07
C TYR A 114 -18.91 -3.27 -12.24
N GLY A 115 -18.39 -3.14 -13.47
CA GLY A 115 -19.18 -2.91 -14.68
C GLY A 115 -18.99 -1.53 -15.29
N PRO A 116 -19.78 -1.18 -16.32
CA PRO A 116 -19.56 0.02 -17.13
C PRO A 116 -19.64 1.31 -16.29
N GLY A 117 -18.51 2.02 -16.19
CA GLY A 117 -18.43 3.30 -15.48
C GLY A 117 -18.60 3.22 -13.96
N LYS A 118 -18.66 2.02 -13.37
CA LYS A 118 -18.83 1.83 -11.93
C LYS A 118 -17.61 1.12 -11.34
N ALA A 119 -16.94 1.81 -10.43
CA ALA A 119 -15.87 1.23 -9.63
C ALA A 119 -16.31 1.16 -8.16
N VAL A 120 -15.94 0.09 -7.48
CA VAL A 120 -16.25 -0.12 -6.06
C VAL A 120 -14.93 -0.21 -5.28
N PRO A 121 -14.80 0.48 -4.14
CA PRO A 121 -13.60 0.40 -3.34
C PRO A 121 -13.47 -1.00 -2.74
N VAL A 122 -12.37 -1.67 -3.06
CA VAL A 122 -11.97 -2.94 -2.41
C VAL A 122 -11.36 -2.65 -1.06
N GLY A 123 -10.60 -1.57 -0.96
CA GLY A 123 -10.07 -1.11 0.30
C GLY A 123 -9.15 0.09 0.16
N GLY A 124 -8.90 0.71 1.30
CA GLY A 124 -8.21 1.99 1.41
C GLY A 124 -7.11 1.92 2.43
N THR A 125 -6.02 2.63 2.19
CA THR A 125 -4.92 2.78 3.14
C THR A 125 -4.30 4.16 3.02
N THR A 126 -4.03 4.79 4.16
CA THR A 126 -3.45 6.12 4.24
C THR A 126 -2.17 6.06 5.07
N VAL A 127 -1.10 6.66 4.55
CA VAL A 127 0.21 6.67 5.21
C VAL A 127 0.86 8.05 5.12
N SER A 128 1.45 8.52 6.22
CA SER A 128 2.21 9.78 6.20
C SER A 128 3.49 9.65 5.35
N LEU A 129 3.83 10.69 4.58
CA LEU A 129 5.03 10.73 3.76
C LEU A 129 6.29 10.97 4.60
N PHE A 130 6.16 11.71 5.72
CA PHE A 130 7.25 11.98 6.64
C PHE A 130 7.15 11.15 7.92
N GLY A 131 8.30 10.78 8.47
CA GLY A 131 8.43 10.18 9.79
C GLY A 131 8.33 11.22 10.93
N LYS A 132 8.37 10.75 12.19
CA LYS A 132 8.33 11.61 13.39
C LYS A 132 9.39 12.72 13.36
N TYR A 133 10.57 12.40 12.85
CA TYR A 133 11.71 13.33 12.76
C TYR A 133 11.70 14.23 11.50
N GLY A 134 10.64 14.20 10.69
CA GLY A 134 10.56 15.03 9.47
C GLY A 134 11.37 14.49 8.29
N MET A 135 11.95 13.30 8.39
CA MET A 135 12.58 12.63 7.25
C MET A 135 11.52 12.00 6.34
N PHE A 136 11.68 12.19 5.03
CA PHE A 136 10.83 11.53 4.03
C PHE A 136 11.01 10.02 4.13
N ARG A 137 9.90 9.28 4.09
CA ARG A 137 9.92 7.83 4.20
C ARG A 137 10.40 7.20 2.90
N GLN A 138 11.48 6.44 2.99
CA GLN A 138 12.10 5.74 1.88
C GLN A 138 12.07 4.22 2.10
N GLY A 139 12.13 3.49 0.98
CA GLY A 139 12.16 2.03 0.95
C GLY A 139 10.78 1.38 0.86
N MET A 140 10.74 0.07 1.08
CA MET A 140 9.52 -0.73 1.01
C MET A 140 8.71 -0.60 2.31
N HIS A 141 7.40 -0.43 2.16
CA HIS A 141 6.46 -0.31 3.27
C HIS A 141 5.27 -1.22 3.04
N ASP A 142 5.11 -2.19 3.94
CA ASP A 142 3.91 -3.01 4.01
C ASP A 142 2.85 -2.23 4.80
N LEU A 143 1.68 -2.07 4.20
CA LEU A 143 0.59 -1.24 4.72
C LEU A 143 -0.67 -2.08 4.88
N LYS A 144 -1.38 -1.89 6.00
CA LYS A 144 -2.69 -2.49 6.21
C LYS A 144 -3.71 -1.82 5.29
N VAL A 145 -4.49 -2.63 4.59
CA VAL A 145 -5.62 -2.18 3.76
C VAL A 145 -6.92 -2.39 4.52
N TRP A 146 -7.75 -1.36 4.58
CA TRP A 146 -9.06 -1.41 5.22
C TRP A 146 -10.11 -1.84 4.20
N PRO A 147 -10.77 -2.99 4.38
CA PRO A 147 -11.66 -3.56 3.37
C PRO A 147 -12.93 -2.72 3.18
N ASN A 148 -13.36 -2.57 1.92
CA ASN A 148 -14.57 -1.87 1.49
C ASN A 148 -14.68 -0.40 1.92
N VAL A 149 -13.55 0.26 2.22
CA VAL A 149 -13.49 1.67 2.62
C VAL A 149 -12.52 2.41 1.71
N GLU A 150 -12.89 3.61 1.25
CA GLU A 150 -11.97 4.49 0.51
C GLU A 150 -10.93 5.09 1.44
N ALA A 151 -9.71 5.26 0.95
CA ALA A 151 -8.67 5.92 1.72
C ALA A 151 -9.01 7.40 1.92
N ASP A 152 -8.90 7.86 3.16
CA ASP A 152 -9.20 9.22 3.54
C ASP A 152 -7.93 9.95 4.02
N GLY A 153 -7.65 11.11 3.44
CA GLY A 153 -6.55 11.97 3.85
C GLY A 153 -6.83 12.83 5.08
N SER A 154 -7.81 12.45 5.92
CA SER A 154 -8.23 13.22 7.09
C SER A 154 -7.22 13.12 8.23
N GLU A 155 -7.23 14.08 9.15
CA GLU A 155 -6.38 14.08 10.34
C GLU A 155 -7.28 14.12 11.60
N PRO A 156 -7.46 12.99 12.34
CA PRO A 156 -6.89 11.65 12.12
C PRO A 156 -7.61 10.82 11.04
N THR A 157 -6.86 10.05 10.27
CA THR A 157 -7.37 9.18 9.19
C THR A 157 -8.16 7.98 9.73
N LYS A 158 -9.25 7.62 9.06
CA LYS A 158 -10.05 6.40 9.33
C LYS A 158 -9.41 5.15 8.75
N THR A 159 -8.45 5.30 7.83
CA THR A 159 -7.79 4.21 7.11
C THR A 159 -6.27 4.17 7.36
N PRO A 160 -5.79 4.18 8.63
CA PRO A 160 -4.36 4.20 8.90
C PRO A 160 -3.68 2.92 8.37
N GLY A 161 -2.72 3.07 7.46
CA GLY A 161 -1.96 1.97 6.88
C GLY A 161 -0.91 1.40 7.83
N ARG A 162 -0.52 2.17 8.85
CA ARG A 162 0.31 1.70 9.97
C ARG A 162 -0.52 1.76 11.24
N THR A 163 -1.06 0.63 11.66
CA THR A 163 -1.71 0.50 12.97
C THR A 163 -0.65 0.26 14.05
N SER A 164 -0.73 1.03 15.14
CA SER A 164 0.03 0.74 16.35
C SER A 164 -0.82 -0.16 17.26
N SER A 165 -0.36 -1.42 17.39
CA SER A 165 -0.61 -2.32 18.51
C SER A 165 -2.07 -2.61 18.89
N THR A 166 -2.66 -3.60 18.22
CA THR A 166 -3.62 -4.54 18.84
C THR A 166 -2.94 -5.90 19.02
N LEU A 167 -3.30 -6.69 20.05
CA LEU A 167 -2.56 -7.90 20.48
C LEU A 167 -2.33 -8.99 19.39
N SER A 168 -3.24 -9.16 18.44
CA SER A 168 -3.04 -10.04 17.26
C SER A 168 -2.24 -9.36 16.14
N GLU A 169 -2.31 -8.03 16.03
CA GLU A 169 -1.46 -7.22 15.15
C GLU A 169 0.00 -7.18 15.64
N ASP A 170 0.27 -7.51 16.90
CA ASP A 170 1.62 -7.46 17.47
C ASP A 170 2.57 -8.49 16.86
N GLN A 171 2.09 -9.70 16.53
CA GLN A 171 2.93 -10.71 15.87
C GLN A 171 3.28 -10.29 14.43
N MET A 172 2.30 -9.88 13.61
CA MET A 172 2.57 -9.40 12.25
C MET A 172 3.39 -8.10 12.25
N SER A 173 3.11 -7.17 13.15
CA SER A 173 3.90 -5.93 13.30
C SER A 173 5.34 -6.24 13.72
N ARG A 174 5.54 -7.21 14.60
CA ARG A 174 6.87 -7.71 14.99
C ARG A 174 7.58 -8.38 13.82
N LEU A 175 6.90 -9.26 13.06
CA LEU A 175 7.47 -9.89 11.87
C LEU A 175 7.84 -8.85 10.82
N ALA A 176 6.99 -7.86 10.54
CA ALA A 176 7.27 -6.77 9.61
C ALA A 176 8.51 -5.96 10.03
N LYS A 177 8.69 -5.70 11.34
CA LYS A 177 9.91 -5.05 11.86
C LYS A 177 11.16 -5.90 11.63
N LEU A 178 11.07 -7.22 11.86
CA LEU A 178 12.20 -8.15 11.67
C LEU A 178 12.55 -8.32 10.18
N THR A 179 11.54 -8.49 9.31
CA THR A 179 11.72 -8.52 7.86
C THR A 179 12.37 -7.24 7.34
N LYS A 180 11.97 -6.08 7.88
CA LYS A 180 12.61 -4.81 7.55
C LYS A 180 14.08 -4.77 8.01
N ALA A 181 14.38 -5.21 9.23
CA ALA A 181 15.75 -5.25 9.75
C ALA A 181 16.65 -6.18 8.91
N HIS A 182 16.13 -7.33 8.48
CA HIS A 182 16.81 -8.25 7.56
C HIS A 182 17.09 -7.61 6.20
N ARG A 183 16.08 -6.96 5.59
CA ARG A 183 16.23 -6.25 4.30
C ARG A 183 17.25 -5.11 4.37
N GLN A 184 17.31 -4.41 5.51
CA GLN A 184 18.26 -3.33 5.78
C GLN A 184 19.68 -3.83 6.12
N GLY A 185 19.91 -5.15 6.16
CA GLY A 185 21.23 -5.71 6.45
C GLY A 185 21.63 -5.66 7.93
N HIS A 186 20.71 -5.34 8.84
CA HIS A 186 20.95 -5.38 10.29
C HIS A 186 20.94 -6.81 10.86
N MET A 187 20.63 -7.81 10.04
CA MET A 187 20.65 -9.22 10.39
C MET A 187 21.56 -9.98 9.42
N VAL A 188 22.24 -11.01 9.93
CA VAL A 188 23.07 -11.90 9.11
C VAL A 188 22.16 -12.69 8.17
N LYS A 189 22.45 -12.64 6.87
CA LYS A 189 21.72 -13.41 5.86
C LYS A 189 22.23 -14.85 5.84
N VAL A 190 21.30 -15.79 5.93
CA VAL A 190 21.59 -17.23 5.86
C VAL A 190 20.60 -17.84 4.88
N ASP A 191 20.97 -17.92 3.61
CA ASP A 191 20.06 -18.17 2.49
C ASP A 191 19.10 -19.36 2.69
N TRP A 192 19.59 -20.49 3.23
CA TRP A 192 18.76 -21.67 3.43
C TRP A 192 17.73 -21.49 4.56
N LEU A 193 18.10 -20.80 5.65
CA LEU A 193 17.22 -20.53 6.79
C LEU A 193 16.25 -19.40 6.47
N ASP A 194 16.73 -18.37 5.76
CA ASP A 194 15.93 -17.25 5.29
C ASP A 194 14.79 -17.73 4.37
N ARG A 195 15.06 -18.69 3.47
CA ARG A 195 14.01 -19.30 2.62
C ARG A 195 12.93 -20.01 3.43
N LEU A 196 13.30 -20.76 4.47
CA LEU A 196 12.35 -21.45 5.34
C LEU A 196 11.54 -20.45 6.18
N THR A 197 12.20 -19.45 6.77
CA THR A 197 11.53 -18.44 7.59
C THR A 197 10.59 -17.56 6.77
N PHE A 198 10.96 -17.16 5.55
CA PHE A 198 10.05 -16.41 4.67
C PHE A 198 8.82 -17.22 4.28
N ARG A 199 8.97 -18.52 4.04
CA ARG A 199 7.83 -19.40 3.79
C ARG A 199 6.89 -19.48 5.00
N GLU A 200 7.42 -19.58 6.22
CA GLU A 200 6.54 -19.62 7.40
C GLU A 200 5.87 -18.28 7.67
N ILE A 201 6.55 -17.17 7.37
CA ILE A 201 5.93 -15.84 7.44
C ILE A 201 4.79 -15.74 6.41
N GLU A 202 4.96 -16.26 5.20
CA GLU A 202 3.88 -16.35 4.21
C GLU A 202 2.70 -17.19 4.72
N MET A 203 2.94 -18.34 5.37
CA MET A 203 1.87 -19.17 5.94
C MET A 203 1.12 -18.50 7.10
N ILE A 204 1.80 -17.67 7.90
CA ILE A 204 1.16 -16.89 8.97
C ILE A 204 0.29 -15.76 8.41
N ASN A 205 0.60 -15.28 7.19
CA ASN A 205 -0.13 -14.21 6.51
C ASN A 205 -1.35 -14.69 5.72
N GLU A 206 -1.44 -16.00 5.42
CA GLU A 206 -2.52 -16.64 4.66
C GLU A 206 -3.74 -17.03 5.51
#